data_AF-A0A957KNI7-F1
#
_entry.id   AF-A0A957KNI7-F1
#
_cell.length_a   1.000
_cell.length_b   1.000
_cell.length_c   1.000
_cell.angle_alpha   90.00
_cell.angle_beta   90.00
_cell.angle_gamma   90.00
#
_symmetry.space_group_name_H-M   'P 1'
#
loop_
_entity.id
_entity.type
_entity.pdbx_description
1 polymer ?
#
loop_
_entity_poly.entity_id
_entity_poly.type
_entity_poly.pdbx_seq_one_letter_code
_entity_poly.pdbx_strand_id
1 'polypeptide(L)'
;MGFSHWSDSAYNQRQQQRRRTNQSAFTYDHHVRESGRVEVHPQMDPFGRVRESRASDAHPDAVAIAVIFDVTGSMGIVPRVLQSKLGGLMHLLLEKGYVADPQLLFGAVGDANCDRVPLQIGQFESGLEMDDELGKIFLEGGGGGQVHESYELALYFMAAHTAIDCFERRRRKGYLFTIGDEKPYAKLRRDQVRRYVGDALKQDVAVEQVVAAVQQRYEYFHIIPTNTSHGGSFAV
;
A
#
# COMPACT_ATOMS: atom_id res chain seq x y z
N MET A 1 -5.18 -9.45 -10.06
CA MET A 1 -5.14 -8.44 -11.13
C MET A 1 -6.52 -8.40 -11.72
N GLY A 2 -7.21 -7.31 -11.46
CA GLY A 2 -8.54 -7.04 -11.94
C GLY A 2 -8.45 -6.30 -13.26
N PHE A 3 -9.15 -6.83 -14.25
CA PHE A 3 -9.36 -6.21 -15.56
C PHE A 3 -10.72 -5.52 -15.65
N SER A 4 -11.38 -5.32 -14.51
CA SER A 4 -12.68 -4.67 -14.42
C SER A 4 -12.54 -3.15 -14.47
N HIS A 5 -13.65 -2.46 -14.77
CA HIS A 5 -13.71 -1.01 -14.73
C HIS A 5 -14.28 -0.52 -13.40
N TRP A 6 -13.76 0.59 -12.91
CA TRP A 6 -14.34 1.31 -11.80
C TRP A 6 -15.77 1.77 -12.11
N SER A 7 -16.64 1.73 -11.09
CA SER A 7 -18.01 2.21 -11.18
C SER A 7 -18.42 2.91 -9.89
N ASP A 8 -18.66 4.23 -9.97
CA ASP A 8 -19.12 5.03 -8.84
C ASP A 8 -20.45 4.52 -8.28
N SER A 9 -21.36 4.07 -9.14
CA SER A 9 -22.66 3.53 -8.72
C SER A 9 -22.50 2.22 -7.95
N ALA A 10 -21.67 1.30 -8.43
CA ALA A 10 -21.42 0.02 -7.77
C ALA A 10 -20.66 0.21 -6.45
N TYR A 11 -19.70 1.14 -6.40
CA TYR A 11 -19.02 1.51 -5.16
C TYR A 11 -20.01 2.06 -4.13
N ASN A 12 -20.87 3.01 -4.52
CA ASN A 12 -21.87 3.60 -3.63
C ASN A 12 -22.88 2.56 -3.12
N GLN A 13 -23.32 1.63 -3.97
CA GLN A 13 -24.19 0.52 -3.55
C GLN A 13 -23.52 -0.36 -2.50
N ARG A 14 -22.24 -0.70 -2.67
CA ARG A 14 -21.46 -1.48 -1.69
C ARG A 14 -21.33 -0.75 -0.36
N GLN A 15 -21.05 0.56 -0.37
CA GLN A 15 -20.97 1.35 0.88
C GLN A 15 -22.33 1.42 1.59
N GLN A 16 -23.43 1.54 0.85
CA GLN A 16 -24.79 1.50 1.42
C GLN A 16 -25.11 0.14 2.04
N GLN A 17 -24.73 -0.95 1.37
CA GLN A 17 -24.90 -2.30 1.89
C GLN A 17 -24.15 -2.49 3.20
N ARG A 18 -22.86 -2.12 3.28
CA ARG A 18 -22.06 -2.19 4.51
C ARG A 18 -22.70 -1.44 5.66
N ARG A 19 -23.24 -0.24 5.41
CA ARG A 19 -23.96 0.55 6.43
C ARG A 19 -25.24 -0.15 6.90
N ARG A 20 -26.01 -0.76 5.99
CA ARG A 20 -27.24 -1.49 6.32
C ARG A 20 -26.96 -2.75 7.13
N THR A 21 -25.86 -3.44 6.86
CA THR A 21 -25.48 -4.69 7.54
C THR A 21 -24.52 -4.50 8.70
N ASN A 22 -24.20 -3.24 9.06
CA ASN A 22 -23.21 -2.87 10.07
C ASN A 22 -21.84 -3.58 9.89
N GLN A 23 -21.42 -3.77 8.63
CA GLN A 23 -20.15 -4.42 8.30
C GLN A 23 -19.01 -3.40 8.21
N SER A 24 -17.88 -3.71 8.84
CA SER A 24 -16.63 -2.96 8.69
C SER A 24 -16.11 -3.04 7.25
N ALA A 25 -15.52 -1.95 6.76
CA ALA A 25 -14.77 -1.98 5.50
C ALA A 25 -13.47 -2.81 5.62
N PHE A 26 -12.90 -2.89 6.82
CA PHE A 26 -11.73 -3.72 7.15
C PHE A 26 -12.22 -5.01 7.78
N THR A 27 -12.68 -5.94 6.94
CA THR A 27 -13.24 -7.22 7.38
C THR A 27 -12.16 -8.13 7.94
N TYR A 28 -10.94 -8.08 7.39
CA TYR A 28 -9.83 -8.89 7.88
C TYR A 28 -9.32 -8.42 9.25
N ASP A 29 -9.27 -7.11 9.49
CA ASP A 29 -8.98 -6.54 10.81
C ASP A 29 -9.94 -7.08 11.88
N HIS A 30 -11.23 -7.13 11.57
CA HIS A 30 -12.22 -7.70 12.48
C HIS A 30 -11.98 -9.20 12.72
N HIS A 31 -11.76 -9.97 11.66
CA HIS A 31 -11.50 -11.41 11.74
C HIS A 31 -10.26 -11.75 12.57
N VAL A 32 -9.15 -11.02 12.38
CA VAL A 32 -7.92 -11.22 13.16
C VAL A 32 -8.16 -10.91 14.64
N ARG A 33 -8.91 -9.86 14.96
CA ARG A 33 -9.25 -9.49 16.34
C ARG A 33 -10.18 -10.51 17.01
N GLU A 34 -11.16 -11.05 16.28
CA GLU A 34 -12.06 -12.10 16.78
C GLU A 34 -11.34 -13.45 16.98
N SER A 35 -10.48 -13.82 16.04
CA SER A 35 -9.76 -15.10 16.10
C SER A 35 -8.55 -15.08 17.04
N GLY A 36 -8.01 -13.90 17.36
CA GLY A 36 -6.78 -13.73 18.14
C GLY A 36 -5.50 -14.19 17.42
N ARG A 37 -5.60 -14.61 16.15
CA ARG A 37 -4.47 -15.12 15.35
C ARG A 37 -3.95 -14.01 14.45
N VAL A 38 -2.87 -13.37 14.89
CA VAL A 38 -2.22 -12.30 14.14
C VAL A 38 -1.35 -12.90 13.03
N GLU A 39 -1.85 -12.82 11.80
CA GLU A 39 -1.18 -13.26 10.58
C GLU A 39 -1.55 -12.36 9.39
N VAL A 40 -0.65 -12.26 8.41
CA VAL A 40 -0.91 -11.51 7.17
C VAL A 40 -2.00 -12.19 6.35
N HIS A 41 -2.87 -11.40 5.71
CA HIS A 41 -3.85 -11.97 4.79
C HIS A 41 -3.10 -12.66 3.63
N PRO A 42 -3.43 -13.91 3.24
CA PRO A 42 -2.67 -14.65 2.23
C PRO A 42 -2.51 -13.94 0.87
N GLN A 43 -3.48 -13.11 0.47
CA GLN A 43 -3.40 -12.32 -0.76
C GLN A 43 -2.52 -11.06 -0.62
N MET A 44 -2.27 -10.61 0.61
CA MET A 44 -1.43 -9.46 0.94
C MET A 44 0.00 -9.86 1.34
N ASP A 45 0.29 -11.16 1.46
CA ASP A 45 1.60 -11.68 1.85
C ASP A 45 2.64 -11.38 0.76
N PRO A 46 3.70 -10.60 1.05
CA PRO A 46 4.74 -10.28 0.08
C PRO A 46 5.74 -11.43 -0.15
N PHE A 47 5.75 -12.46 0.70
CA PHE A 47 6.79 -13.49 0.67
C PHE A 47 6.84 -14.26 -0.66
N GLY A 48 7.93 -14.08 -1.41
CA GLY A 48 8.15 -14.73 -2.70
C GLY A 48 7.13 -14.35 -3.78
N ARG A 49 6.47 -13.18 -3.65
CA ARG A 49 5.43 -12.72 -4.58
C ARG A 49 5.89 -11.51 -5.38
N VAL A 50 5.53 -11.50 -6.66
CA VAL A 50 5.60 -10.32 -7.53
C VAL A 50 4.19 -9.75 -7.68
N ARG A 51 4.07 -8.43 -7.60
CA ARG A 51 2.81 -7.71 -7.89
C ARG A 51 2.88 -7.08 -9.27
N GLU A 52 1.84 -7.32 -10.04
CA GLU A 52 1.86 -7.02 -11.47
C GLU A 52 0.82 -5.97 -11.83
N SER A 53 1.24 -4.97 -12.60
CA SER A 53 0.38 -4.02 -13.30
C SER A 53 0.59 -4.19 -14.80
N ARG A 54 -0.35 -4.85 -15.48
CA ARG A 54 -0.23 -5.24 -16.88
C ARG A 54 -1.30 -4.62 -17.74
N ALA A 55 -0.93 -4.27 -18.96
CA ALA A 55 -1.87 -3.86 -19.97
C ALA A 55 -2.80 -5.02 -20.35
N SER A 56 -4.06 -4.69 -20.65
CA SER A 56 -5.08 -5.63 -21.14
C SER A 56 -5.96 -4.95 -22.18
N ASP A 57 -6.85 -5.69 -22.84
CA ASP A 57 -7.79 -5.10 -23.79
C ASP A 57 -8.68 -4.02 -23.15
N ALA A 58 -9.02 -4.19 -21.86
CA ALA A 58 -9.81 -3.23 -21.09
C ALA A 58 -8.98 -2.04 -20.57
N HIS A 59 -7.66 -2.23 -20.42
CA HIS A 59 -6.73 -1.26 -19.83
C HIS A 59 -5.40 -1.25 -20.63
N PRO A 60 -5.41 -0.81 -21.90
CA PRO A 60 -4.23 -0.91 -22.78
C PRO A 60 -3.07 -0.04 -22.30
N ASP A 61 -3.36 1.04 -21.58
CA ASP A 61 -2.41 2.03 -21.10
C ASP A 61 -2.18 1.96 -19.59
N ALA A 62 -2.39 0.80 -18.95
CA ALA A 62 -2.27 0.53 -17.52
C ALA A 62 -1.16 1.32 -16.79
N VAL A 63 -1.50 2.24 -15.90
CA VAL A 63 -0.56 3.02 -15.11
C VAL A 63 -0.57 2.53 -13.66
N ALA A 64 0.57 2.02 -13.22
CA ALA A 64 0.75 1.55 -11.85
C ALA A 64 0.78 2.73 -10.86
N ILE A 65 -0.13 2.70 -9.89
CA ILE A 65 -0.20 3.63 -8.76
C ILE A 65 -0.20 2.79 -7.48
N ALA A 66 0.75 2.99 -6.59
CA ALA A 66 0.82 2.30 -5.32
C ALA A 66 0.65 3.27 -4.16
N VAL A 67 -0.18 2.90 -3.19
CA VAL A 67 -0.39 3.67 -1.96
C VAL A 67 -0.14 2.75 -0.76
N ILE A 68 0.90 3.06 0.00
CA ILE A 68 1.31 2.29 1.18
C ILE A 68 0.99 3.12 2.43
N PHE A 69 0.16 2.58 3.32
CA PHE A 69 -0.19 3.20 4.59
C PHE A 69 0.72 2.72 5.68
N ASP A 70 1.21 3.65 6.47
CA ASP A 70 1.56 3.37 7.84
C ASP A 70 0.30 2.94 8.62
N VAL A 71 0.40 1.79 9.30
CA VAL A 71 -0.66 1.20 10.13
C VAL A 71 -0.26 1.08 11.61
N THR A 72 0.72 1.87 12.05
CA THR A 72 1.07 1.97 13.46
C THR A 72 -0.07 2.62 14.27
N GLY A 73 0.05 2.53 15.60
CA GLY A 73 -0.99 2.94 16.55
C GLY A 73 -1.45 4.40 16.38
N SER A 74 -0.58 5.30 15.93
CA SER A 74 -0.91 6.70 15.62
C SER A 74 -1.72 6.85 14.33
N MET A 75 -1.57 5.93 13.37
CA MET A 75 -2.12 6.01 12.01
C MET A 75 -3.38 5.18 11.75
N GLY A 76 -3.87 4.39 12.72
CA GLY A 76 -4.99 3.45 12.51
C GLY A 76 -6.30 4.04 11.93
N ILE A 77 -6.48 5.37 11.96
CA ILE A 77 -7.61 6.07 11.33
C ILE A 77 -7.39 6.40 9.84
N VAL A 78 -6.14 6.57 9.39
CA VAL A 78 -5.80 7.05 8.05
C VAL A 78 -6.27 6.09 6.94
N PRO A 79 -6.05 4.76 7.04
CA PRO A 79 -6.59 3.82 6.07
C PRO A 79 -8.12 3.87 5.98
N ARG A 80 -8.80 4.09 7.11
CA ARG A 80 -10.26 4.22 7.16
C ARG A 80 -10.75 5.51 6.49
N VAL A 81 -10.03 6.60 6.68
CA VAL A 81 -10.33 7.87 5.99
C VAL A 81 -10.11 7.71 4.49
N LEU A 82 -9.00 7.09 4.05
CA LEU A 82 -8.79 6.90 2.62
C LEU A 82 -9.84 5.96 2.02
N GLN A 83 -10.24 4.89 2.71
CA GLN A 83 -11.35 4.05 2.27
C GLN A 83 -12.59 4.89 1.96
N SER A 84 -12.96 5.81 2.85
CA SER A 84 -14.12 6.68 2.63
C SER A 84 -13.94 7.63 1.43
N LYS A 85 -12.70 7.99 1.10
CA LYS A 85 -12.33 8.91 0.01
C LYS A 85 -11.96 8.21 -1.30
N LEU A 86 -11.86 6.88 -1.32
CA LEU A 86 -11.43 6.09 -2.48
C LEU A 86 -12.27 6.38 -3.71
N GLY A 87 -13.59 6.49 -3.56
CA GLY A 87 -14.47 6.85 -4.67
C GLY A 87 -14.18 8.23 -5.25
N GLY A 88 -13.88 9.22 -4.41
CA GLY A 88 -13.48 10.55 -4.86
C GLY A 88 -12.11 10.55 -5.57
N LEU A 89 -11.15 9.74 -5.08
CA LEU A 89 -9.86 9.57 -5.74
C LEU A 89 -10.01 8.95 -7.14
N MET A 90 -10.75 7.84 -7.24
CA MET A 90 -10.97 7.17 -8.53
C MET A 90 -11.75 8.05 -9.50
N HIS A 91 -12.79 8.72 -9.03
CA HIS A 91 -13.52 9.71 -9.81
C HIS A 91 -12.56 10.81 -10.32
N LEU A 92 -11.68 11.33 -9.48
CA LEU A 92 -10.69 12.32 -9.91
C LEU A 92 -9.72 11.76 -10.96
N LEU A 93 -9.18 10.57 -10.76
CA LEU A 93 -8.20 9.98 -11.68
C LEU A 93 -8.80 9.69 -13.07
N LEU A 94 -10.02 9.12 -13.10
CA LEU A 94 -10.70 8.67 -14.30
C LEU A 94 -11.48 9.79 -14.99
N GLU A 95 -12.42 10.45 -14.30
CA GLU A 95 -13.34 11.43 -14.91
C GLU A 95 -12.65 12.74 -15.27
N LYS A 96 -11.62 13.15 -14.51
CA LYS A 96 -10.82 14.32 -14.88
C LYS A 96 -9.66 13.98 -15.84
N GLY A 97 -9.51 12.71 -16.21
CA GLY A 97 -8.54 12.27 -17.21
C GLY A 97 -7.08 12.49 -16.83
N TYR A 98 -6.75 12.50 -15.53
CA TYR A 98 -5.35 12.65 -15.09
C TYR A 98 -4.50 11.44 -15.43
N VAL A 99 -5.11 10.25 -15.47
CA VAL A 99 -4.47 8.98 -15.79
C VAL A 99 -5.42 8.16 -16.66
N ALA A 100 -4.92 7.60 -17.76
CA ALA A 100 -5.76 6.86 -18.72
C ALA A 100 -6.37 5.60 -18.10
N ASP A 101 -5.52 4.64 -17.70
CA ASP A 101 -5.94 3.36 -17.13
C ASP A 101 -5.25 3.13 -15.78
N PRO A 102 -5.67 3.81 -14.70
CA PRO A 102 -5.05 3.65 -13.40
C PRO A 102 -5.26 2.22 -12.85
N GLN A 103 -4.18 1.59 -12.41
CA GLN A 103 -4.24 0.36 -11.61
C GLN A 103 -3.65 0.68 -10.23
N LEU A 104 -4.45 0.53 -9.19
CA LEU A 104 -4.04 0.88 -7.83
C LEU A 104 -3.67 -0.37 -7.04
N LEU A 105 -2.57 -0.27 -6.31
CA LEU A 105 -2.16 -1.22 -5.29
C LEU A 105 -2.22 -0.53 -3.92
N PHE A 106 -2.84 -1.19 -2.96
CA PHE A 106 -2.82 -0.77 -1.56
C PHE A 106 -1.90 -1.68 -0.76
N GLY A 107 -1.10 -1.08 0.11
CA GLY A 107 -0.28 -1.81 1.07
C GLY A 107 -0.30 -1.15 2.43
N ALA A 108 0.21 -1.88 3.41
CA ALA A 108 0.41 -1.40 4.76
C ALA A 108 1.83 -1.72 5.24
N VAL A 109 2.39 -0.80 6.00
CA VAL A 109 3.70 -0.90 6.63
C VAL A 109 3.57 -0.61 8.13
N GLY A 110 4.32 -1.37 8.93
CA GLY A 110 4.49 -1.15 10.36
C GLY A 110 5.97 -1.22 10.74
N ASP A 111 6.26 -1.54 12.00
CA ASP A 111 7.64 -1.70 12.50
C ASP A 111 8.07 -3.16 12.45
N ALA A 112 9.00 -3.50 11.55
CA ALA A 112 9.51 -4.87 11.40
C ALA A 112 10.30 -5.41 12.61
N ASN A 113 10.60 -4.57 13.61
CA ASN A 113 11.23 -4.99 14.86
C ASN A 113 10.23 -5.42 15.94
N CYS A 114 9.01 -4.88 15.92
CA CYS A 114 8.01 -5.08 16.97
C CYS A 114 6.74 -5.78 16.46
N ASP A 115 6.34 -5.52 15.22
CA ASP A 115 5.09 -5.99 14.65
C ASP A 115 5.21 -7.42 14.11
N ARG A 116 4.09 -8.15 14.15
CA ARG A 116 4.01 -9.50 13.58
C ARG A 116 3.75 -9.45 12.08
N VAL A 117 3.08 -8.40 11.60
CA VAL A 117 2.69 -8.21 10.20
C VAL A 117 3.16 -6.84 9.71
N PRO A 118 4.49 -6.59 9.65
CA PRO A 118 5.05 -5.27 9.35
C PRO A 118 4.98 -4.88 7.86
N LEU A 119 4.70 -5.82 6.96
CA LEU A 119 4.57 -5.55 5.54
C LEU A 119 3.39 -6.33 4.96
N GLN A 120 2.47 -5.61 4.33
CA GLN A 120 1.31 -6.15 3.64
C GLN A 120 1.20 -5.46 2.29
N ILE A 121 1.25 -6.19 1.20
CA ILE A 121 1.23 -5.62 -0.15
C ILE A 121 0.16 -6.33 -0.95
N GLY A 122 -0.88 -5.59 -1.33
CA GLY A 122 -1.95 -6.07 -2.19
C GLY A 122 -1.53 -6.22 -3.65
N GLN A 123 -2.49 -6.51 -4.50
CA GLN A 123 -2.31 -6.56 -5.95
C GLN A 123 -2.72 -5.24 -6.62
N PHE A 124 -2.19 -4.96 -7.81
CA PHE A 124 -2.72 -3.88 -8.66
C PHE A 124 -4.09 -4.26 -9.24
N GLU A 125 -5.07 -3.41 -8.99
CA GLU A 125 -6.47 -3.60 -9.33
C GLU A 125 -7.04 -2.34 -10.02
N SER A 126 -7.98 -2.53 -10.95
CA SER A 126 -8.54 -1.44 -11.79
C SER A 126 -10.01 -1.11 -11.51
N GLY A 127 -10.71 -1.94 -10.73
CA GLY A 127 -12.13 -1.77 -10.44
C GLY A 127 -12.47 -1.89 -8.95
N LEU A 128 -13.67 -2.40 -8.64
CA LEU A 128 -14.18 -2.46 -7.27
C LEU A 128 -13.34 -3.36 -6.34
N GLU A 129 -12.55 -4.26 -6.90
CA GLU A 129 -11.63 -5.14 -6.18
C GLU A 129 -10.63 -4.33 -5.34
N MET A 130 -10.34 -3.09 -5.72
CA MET A 130 -9.56 -2.13 -4.93
C MET A 130 -10.11 -1.94 -3.50
N ASP A 131 -11.45 -1.83 -3.36
CA ASP A 131 -12.10 -1.70 -2.05
C ASP A 131 -12.07 -3.03 -1.27
N ASP A 132 -11.98 -4.17 -1.97
CA ASP A 132 -11.79 -5.48 -1.35
C ASP A 132 -10.34 -5.69 -0.88
N GLU A 133 -9.34 -5.28 -1.66
CA GLU A 133 -7.92 -5.27 -1.27
C GLU A 133 -7.68 -4.41 -0.04
N LEU A 134 -8.26 -3.21 0.00
CA LEU A 134 -8.13 -2.31 1.14
C LEU A 134 -8.78 -2.90 2.41
N GLY A 135 -9.86 -3.68 2.25
CA GLY A 135 -10.50 -4.39 3.35
C GLY A 135 -9.73 -5.59 3.92
N LYS A 136 -8.69 -6.06 3.21
CA LYS A 136 -7.78 -7.14 3.65
C LYS A 136 -6.63 -6.66 4.51
N ILE A 137 -6.39 -5.34 4.59
CA ILE A 137 -5.34 -4.78 5.42
C ILE A 137 -5.66 -5.04 6.89
N PHE A 138 -4.72 -5.68 7.59
CA PHE A 138 -4.75 -5.79 9.04
C PHE A 138 -4.15 -4.52 9.65
N LEU A 139 -4.92 -3.84 10.49
CA LEU A 139 -4.49 -2.64 11.21
C LEU A 139 -3.93 -3.08 12.56
N GLU A 140 -2.72 -3.63 12.59
CA GLU A 140 -2.10 -4.18 13.80
C GLU A 140 -2.09 -3.14 14.92
N GLY A 141 -1.88 -1.85 14.59
CA GLY A 141 -1.87 -0.76 15.56
C GLY A 141 -0.71 -0.90 16.56
N GLY A 142 0.32 -1.65 16.16
CA GLY A 142 1.58 -1.73 16.88
C GLY A 142 2.33 -0.40 16.80
N GLY A 143 3.35 -0.28 17.63
CA GLY A 143 4.17 0.92 17.73
C GLY A 143 5.28 0.66 18.73
N GLY A 144 6.52 0.64 18.26
CA GLY A 144 7.66 0.69 19.16
C GLY A 144 7.65 2.02 19.89
N GLY A 145 8.25 2.10 21.09
CA GLY A 145 8.56 3.40 21.71
C GLY A 145 9.62 4.21 20.96
N GLN A 146 9.85 3.90 19.68
CA GLN A 146 10.84 4.48 18.78
C GLN A 146 10.09 5.15 17.62
N VAL A 147 10.59 6.30 17.17
CA VAL A 147 9.98 7.09 16.06
C VAL A 147 10.54 6.64 14.71
N HIS A 148 10.43 5.34 14.41
CA HIS A 148 10.85 4.79 13.12
C HIS A 148 9.94 3.64 12.67
N GLU A 149 9.66 3.60 11.38
CA GLU A 149 8.87 2.55 10.73
C GLU A 149 9.60 1.97 9.52
N SER A 150 9.26 0.74 9.16
CA SER A 150 9.97 -0.02 8.12
C SER A 150 9.57 0.34 6.69
N TYR A 151 9.46 1.65 6.39
CA TYR A 151 9.19 2.12 5.03
C TYR A 151 10.22 1.59 4.03
N GLU A 152 11.49 1.47 4.44
CA GLU A 152 12.55 0.94 3.58
C GLU A 152 12.24 -0.47 3.05
N LEU A 153 11.52 -1.28 3.83
CA LEU A 153 11.10 -2.63 3.44
C LEU A 153 10.01 -2.58 2.35
N ALA A 154 9.05 -1.67 2.48
CA ALA A 154 8.04 -1.42 1.46
C ALA A 154 8.66 -0.86 0.18
N LEU A 155 9.56 0.12 0.28
CA LEU A 155 10.26 0.69 -0.88
C LEU A 155 11.09 -0.37 -1.62
N TYR A 156 11.77 -1.25 -0.88
CA TYR A 156 12.49 -2.37 -1.46
C TYR A 156 11.57 -3.31 -2.24
N PHE A 157 10.43 -3.69 -1.65
CA PHE A 157 9.44 -4.53 -2.31
C PHE A 157 8.95 -3.86 -3.60
N MET A 158 8.62 -2.57 -3.56
CA MET A 158 8.18 -1.84 -4.74
C MET A 158 9.26 -1.77 -5.83
N ALA A 159 10.53 -1.65 -5.47
CA ALA A 159 11.63 -1.61 -6.43
C ALA A 159 11.93 -2.97 -7.08
N ALA A 160 11.85 -4.07 -6.32
CA ALA A 160 12.35 -5.38 -6.73
C ALA A 160 11.24 -6.40 -7.09
N HIS A 161 10.05 -6.26 -6.51
CA HIS A 161 8.94 -7.24 -6.59
C HIS A 161 7.70 -6.68 -7.24
N THR A 162 7.85 -5.66 -8.08
CA THR A 162 6.78 -5.18 -8.93
C THR A 162 7.16 -5.29 -10.39
N ALA A 163 6.19 -5.66 -11.20
CA ALA A 163 6.35 -5.72 -12.63
C ALA A 163 5.24 -4.90 -13.31
N ILE A 164 5.65 -3.74 -13.82
CA ILE A 164 4.73 -2.68 -14.24
C ILE A 164 4.98 -2.34 -15.71
N ASP A 165 3.96 -2.54 -16.54
CA ASP A 165 4.07 -2.36 -17.99
C ASP A 165 4.28 -0.90 -18.40
N CYS A 166 3.81 0.07 -17.59
CA CYS A 166 4.10 1.48 -17.81
C CYS A 166 5.61 1.74 -17.87
N PHE A 167 6.40 1.11 -16.99
CA PHE A 167 7.85 1.27 -16.97
C PHE A 167 8.54 0.32 -17.94
N GLU A 168 8.20 -0.97 -17.91
CA GLU A 168 8.92 -2.02 -18.65
C GLU A 168 8.76 -1.89 -20.15
N ARG A 169 7.54 -1.55 -20.61
CA ARG A 169 7.21 -1.47 -22.04
C ARG A 169 7.23 -0.05 -22.57
N ARG A 170 6.71 0.90 -21.77
CA ARG A 170 6.50 2.29 -22.20
C ARG A 170 7.51 3.29 -21.63
N ARG A 171 8.44 2.84 -20.79
CA ARG A 171 9.48 3.69 -20.16
C ARG A 171 8.91 4.91 -19.41
N ARG A 172 7.70 4.78 -18.90
CA ARG A 172 7.03 5.76 -18.03
C ARG A 172 7.02 5.22 -16.60
N LYS A 173 7.46 6.03 -15.64
CA LYS A 173 7.41 5.62 -14.24
C LYS A 173 5.96 5.47 -13.76
N GLY A 174 5.75 4.54 -12.83
CA GLY A 174 4.53 4.52 -12.02
C GLY A 174 4.54 5.62 -10.97
N TYR A 175 3.52 5.64 -10.12
CA TYR A 175 3.46 6.53 -8.96
C TYR A 175 3.46 5.71 -7.67
N LEU A 176 4.25 6.13 -6.69
CA LEU A 176 4.31 5.51 -5.37
C LEU A 176 4.10 6.57 -4.30
N PHE A 177 3.09 6.36 -3.47
CA PHE A 177 2.76 7.20 -2.32
C PHE A 177 2.92 6.38 -1.05
N THR A 178 3.76 6.83 -0.13
CA THR A 178 3.75 6.36 1.26
C THR A 178 3.08 7.42 2.11
N ILE A 179 2.23 7.02 3.04
CA ILE A 179 1.54 7.94 3.95
C ILE A 179 1.83 7.53 5.37
N GLY A 180 2.41 8.42 6.16
CA GLY A 180 2.64 8.24 7.59
C GLY A 180 3.42 9.41 8.18
N ASP A 181 3.70 9.36 9.48
CA ASP A 181 4.28 10.49 10.20
C ASP A 181 5.64 10.22 10.86
N GLU A 182 6.26 9.07 10.56
CA GLU A 182 7.58 8.68 11.06
C GLU A 182 8.65 8.60 9.96
N LYS A 183 9.92 8.43 10.38
CA LYS A 183 11.06 8.33 9.47
C LYS A 183 11.40 6.85 9.17
N PRO A 184 11.88 6.54 7.95
CA PRO A 184 12.44 5.22 7.67
C PRO A 184 13.68 4.94 8.53
N TYR A 185 14.01 3.66 8.71
CA TYR A 185 15.32 3.28 9.25
C TYR A 185 16.43 3.63 8.26
N ALA A 186 17.62 3.96 8.78
CA ALA A 186 18.78 4.30 7.95
C ALA A 186 19.27 3.14 7.07
N LYS A 187 18.92 1.89 7.42
CA LYS A 187 19.34 0.69 6.70
C LYS A 187 18.20 -0.30 6.58
N LEU A 188 18.03 -0.83 5.38
CA LEU A 188 17.26 -2.02 5.11
C LEU A 188 18.06 -3.25 5.56
N ARG A 189 17.54 -3.96 6.56
CA ARG A 189 18.22 -5.12 7.12
C ARG A 189 17.98 -6.38 6.28
N ARG A 190 19.05 -7.11 5.97
CA ARG A 190 18.97 -8.33 5.14
C ARG A 190 18.12 -9.43 5.75
N ASP A 191 18.08 -9.52 7.09
CA ASP A 191 17.31 -10.54 7.80
C ASP A 191 15.80 -10.25 7.74
N GLN A 192 15.40 -8.98 7.80
CA GLN A 192 14.01 -8.57 7.61
C GLN A 192 13.56 -8.83 6.17
N VAL A 193 14.40 -8.51 5.17
CA VAL A 193 14.09 -8.82 3.77
C VAL A 193 13.92 -10.32 3.55
N ARG A 194 14.83 -11.14 4.09
CA ARG A 194 14.72 -12.60 3.99
C ARG A 194 13.45 -13.13 4.64
N ARG A 195 13.05 -12.56 5.77
CA ARG A 195 11.88 -13.00 6.54
C ARG A 195 10.56 -12.62 5.87
N TYR A 196 10.44 -11.37 5.40
CA TYR A 196 9.15 -10.82 4.96
C TYR A 196 9.00 -10.83 3.43
N VAL A 197 10.08 -10.66 2.68
CA VAL A 197 10.04 -10.64 1.21
C VAL A 197 10.52 -11.97 0.62
N GLY A 198 11.44 -12.65 1.30
CA GLY A 198 11.98 -13.96 0.87
C GLY A 198 13.33 -13.88 0.15
N ASP A 199 13.87 -12.68 -0.08
CA ASP A 199 15.15 -12.52 -0.78
C ASP A 199 16.36 -12.71 0.14
N ALA A 200 17.44 -13.26 -0.43
CA ALA A 200 18.72 -13.42 0.24
C ALA A 200 19.68 -12.28 -0.14
N LEU A 201 19.57 -11.14 0.55
CA LEU A 201 20.54 -10.05 0.40
C LEU A 201 21.89 -10.41 1.01
N LYS A 202 22.98 -10.03 0.34
CA LYS A 202 24.35 -10.29 0.82
C LYS A 202 24.67 -9.49 2.09
N GLN A 203 24.20 -8.26 2.14
CA GLN A 203 24.47 -7.29 3.21
C GLN A 203 23.27 -6.35 3.39
N ASP A 204 23.25 -5.62 4.50
CA ASP A 204 22.30 -4.54 4.71
C ASP A 204 22.51 -3.43 3.68
N VAL A 205 21.43 -2.78 3.28
CA VAL A 205 21.42 -1.77 2.21
C VAL A 205 21.08 -0.43 2.82
N ALA A 206 21.81 0.63 2.46
CA ALA A 206 21.50 1.97 2.92
C ALA A 206 20.14 2.43 2.34
N VAL A 207 19.31 3.09 3.14
CA VAL A 207 17.96 3.49 2.71
C VAL A 207 17.99 4.38 1.47
N GLU A 208 19.03 5.20 1.31
CA GLU A 208 19.22 6.06 0.14
C GLU A 208 19.39 5.25 -1.15
N GLN A 209 20.02 4.07 -1.06
CA GLN A 209 20.14 3.17 -2.21
C GLN A 209 18.79 2.52 -2.56
N VAL A 210 17.96 2.21 -1.55
CA VAL A 210 16.61 1.70 -1.75
C VAL A 210 15.71 2.76 -2.38
N VAL A 211 15.78 4.00 -1.88
CA VAL A 211 15.06 5.16 -2.46
C VAL A 211 15.49 5.41 -3.90
N ALA A 212 16.80 5.41 -4.18
CA ALA A 212 17.30 5.56 -5.54
C ALA A 212 16.81 4.45 -6.47
N ALA A 213 16.76 3.20 -5.99
CA ALA A 213 16.26 2.06 -6.76
C ALA A 213 14.77 2.19 -7.09
N VAL A 214 13.93 2.55 -6.12
CA VAL A 214 12.48 2.72 -6.36
C VAL A 214 12.21 3.91 -7.29
N GLN A 215 12.97 5.00 -7.16
CA GLN A 215 12.85 6.20 -7.99
C GLN A 215 13.22 6.01 -9.46
N GLN A 216 13.91 4.91 -9.80
CA GLN A 216 14.12 4.52 -11.20
C GLN A 216 12.81 4.11 -11.87
N ARG A 217 11.89 3.49 -11.13
CA ARG A 217 10.64 2.88 -11.64
C ARG A 217 9.38 3.68 -11.28
N TYR A 218 9.45 4.47 -10.21
CA TYR A 218 8.32 5.23 -9.67
C TYR A 218 8.67 6.70 -9.44
N GLU A 219 7.71 7.59 -9.66
CA GLU A 219 7.69 8.90 -9.03
C GLU A 219 7.22 8.71 -7.58
N TYR A 220 8.17 8.88 -6.65
CA TYR A 220 7.98 8.57 -5.23
C TYR A 220 7.64 9.84 -4.42
N PHE A 221 6.54 9.77 -3.68
CA PHE A 221 6.07 10.80 -2.77
C PHE A 221 5.83 10.22 -1.38
N HIS A 222 6.28 10.94 -0.35
CA HIS A 222 5.95 10.65 1.03
C HIS A 222 5.03 11.75 1.55
N ILE A 223 3.83 11.38 2.01
CA ILE A 223 2.79 12.28 2.48
C ILE A 223 2.74 12.20 3.99
N ILE A 224 3.00 13.33 4.64
CA ILE A 224 2.88 13.49 6.10
C ILE A 224 1.52 14.14 6.38
N PRO A 225 0.58 13.43 7.02
CA PRO A 225 -0.71 14.02 7.36
C PRO A 225 -0.54 15.04 8.49
N THR A 226 -1.12 16.24 8.35
CA THR A 226 -0.97 17.34 9.32
C THR A 226 -1.74 17.14 10.63
N ASN A 227 -2.67 16.19 10.69
CA ASN A 227 -3.54 15.93 11.85
C ASN A 227 -3.11 14.69 12.67
N THR A 228 -1.83 14.35 12.67
CA THR A 228 -1.30 13.18 13.39
C THR A 228 -0.31 13.59 14.47
N SER A 229 0.03 12.66 15.37
CA SER A 229 0.84 12.90 16.56
C SER A 229 2.18 13.61 16.28
N HIS A 230 2.77 13.39 15.09
CA HIS A 230 4.03 14.03 14.69
C HIS A 230 3.93 14.99 13.49
N GLY A 231 2.74 15.16 12.88
CA GLY A 231 2.55 15.98 11.68
C GLY A 231 2.92 17.46 11.83
N GLY A 232 2.89 17.99 13.07
CA GLY A 232 3.28 19.38 13.37
C GLY A 232 4.78 19.63 13.51
N SER A 233 5.62 18.58 13.56
CA SER A 233 7.06 18.71 13.84
C SER A 233 7.94 18.80 12.59
N PHE A 234 7.36 18.64 11.41
CA PHE A 234 8.04 18.76 10.12
C PHE A 234 7.85 20.18 9.54
N ALA A 235 8.21 21.19 10.32
CA ALA A 235 8.38 22.55 9.81
C ALA A 235 9.87 22.77 9.48
N VAL A 236 10.23 22.60 8.21
CA VAL A 236 11.35 23.32 7.56
C VAL A 236 10.96 23.64 6.12
#